data_AF-A0A914SK94-F1
#
_entry.id   AF-A0A914SK94-F1
#
_cell.length_a   1.000
_cell.length_b   1.000
_cell.length_c   1.000
_cell.angle_alpha   90.00
_cell.angle_beta   90.00
_cell.angle_gamma   90.00
#
_symmetry.space_group_name_H-M   'P 1'
#
loop_
_entity.id
_entity.type
_entity.pdbx_description
1 polymer ?
#
loop_
_entity_poly.entity_id
_entity_poly.type
_entity_poly.pdbx_seq_one_letter_code
_entity_poly.pdbx_strand_id
1 'polypeptide(L)'
;MIRDGRATVHSIISRQVTITGFNLNDFRQCLTKWNAGISVMYEQCNEVGPSRCLMVNYEQLVLHPEREMKKLLEFLEVPWNSSVLHHEALIGKDISLSKTERSTDQVVKPVNLDALTKWVGHIPEDVVADMASIAPMLEVLGYDPHANPPNYGKPDDIVIKKTKDIHENGEEWYKKAVAVVNDPSRVDKPV
;
A
#
# COMPACT_ATOMS: atom_id res chain seq x y z
N MET A 1 -0.55 -4.42 8.82
CA MET A 1 -0.32 -4.25 7.36
C MET A 1 1.16 -4.38 7.10
N ILE A 2 1.53 -5.19 6.10
CA ILE A 2 2.91 -5.36 5.62
C ILE A 2 2.89 -4.98 4.15
N ARG A 3 3.89 -4.22 3.71
CA ARG A 3 4.10 -3.86 2.30
C ARG A 3 5.59 -3.90 2.02
N ASP A 4 5.98 -4.15 0.79
CA ASP A 4 7.37 -4.05 0.36
C ASP A 4 7.97 -2.71 0.83
N GLY A 5 9.11 -2.76 1.53
CA GLY A 5 9.78 -1.59 2.09
C GLY A 5 10.20 -0.60 1.01
N ARG A 6 10.55 -1.11 -0.18
CA ARG A 6 10.91 -0.32 -1.36
C ARG A 6 9.72 0.52 -1.83
N ALA A 7 8.55 -0.11 -1.93
CA ALA A 7 7.30 0.57 -2.28
C ALA A 7 6.88 1.60 -1.23
N THR A 8 7.04 1.25 0.06
CA THR A 8 6.69 2.11 1.19
C THR A 8 7.58 3.36 1.22
N VAL A 9 8.90 3.19 1.15
CA VAL A 9 9.87 4.30 1.17
C VAL A 9 9.72 5.19 -0.07
N HIS A 10 9.58 4.61 -1.26
CA HIS A 10 9.30 5.39 -2.46
C HIS A 10 8.03 6.23 -2.30
N SER A 11 6.96 5.67 -1.73
CA SER A 11 5.71 6.40 -1.49
C SER A 11 5.87 7.53 -0.47
N ILE A 12 6.71 7.37 0.55
CA ILE A 12 6.98 8.43 1.54
C ILE A 12 7.75 9.57 0.87
N ILE A 13 8.81 9.25 0.12
CA ILE A 13 9.69 10.22 -0.52
C ILE A 13 8.97 10.98 -1.64
N SER A 14 8.39 10.27 -2.60
CA SER A 14 7.75 10.91 -3.77
C SER A 14 6.57 11.81 -3.38
N ARG A 15 5.85 11.47 -2.31
CA ARG A 15 4.67 12.21 -1.84
C ARG A 15 4.95 13.16 -0.68
N GLN A 16 6.21 13.28 -0.27
CA GLN A 16 6.66 14.14 0.83
C GLN A 16 5.85 13.90 2.13
N VAL A 17 5.66 12.63 2.48
CA VAL A 17 4.97 12.25 3.72
C VAL A 17 5.96 12.35 4.88
N THR A 18 5.83 13.39 5.69
CA THR A 18 6.74 13.66 6.80
C THR A 18 6.50 12.67 7.95
N ILE A 19 7.54 11.88 8.26
CA ILE A 19 7.57 10.97 9.41
C ILE A 19 8.74 11.40 10.30
N THR A 20 8.50 11.57 11.59
CA THR A 20 9.54 11.98 12.54
C THR A 20 10.75 11.03 12.46
N GLY A 21 11.92 11.60 12.20
CA GLY A 21 13.18 10.85 12.09
C GLY A 21 13.49 10.28 10.71
N PHE A 22 12.64 10.48 9.70
CA PHE A 22 12.93 10.15 8.29
C PHE A 22 13.48 11.38 7.56
N ASN A 23 14.62 11.22 6.87
CA ASN A 23 15.17 12.17 5.93
C ASN A 23 14.69 11.82 4.52
N LEU A 24 13.72 12.58 4.01
CA LEU A 24 13.08 12.30 2.72
C LEU A 24 14.00 12.47 1.50
N ASN A 25 15.21 13.00 1.68
CA ASN A 25 16.22 13.11 0.63
C ASN A 25 17.21 11.92 0.63
N ASP A 26 17.02 10.94 1.51
CA ASP A 26 17.94 9.81 1.71
C ASP A 26 17.15 8.49 1.74
N PHE A 27 17.14 7.81 0.58
CA PHE A 27 16.50 6.49 0.42
C PHE A 27 17.07 5.44 1.36
N ARG A 28 18.40 5.44 1.55
CA ARG A 28 19.10 4.48 2.42
C ARG A 28 18.63 4.65 3.86
N GLN A 29 18.65 5.88 4.36
CA GLN A 29 18.20 6.15 5.72
C GLN A 29 16.71 5.84 5.91
N CYS A 30 15.86 6.19 4.93
CA CYS A 30 14.44 5.85 4.97
C CYS A 30 14.19 4.34 5.01
N LEU A 31 14.94 3.54 4.22
CA LEU A 31 14.86 2.08 4.26
C LEU A 31 15.38 1.51 5.58
N THR A 32 16.48 2.01 6.12
CA THR A 32 16.98 1.60 7.44
C THR A 32 15.95 1.88 8.54
N LYS A 33 15.29 3.05 8.49
CA LYS A 33 14.23 3.42 9.44
C LYS A 33 12.97 2.59 9.27
N TRP A 34 12.55 2.33 8.02
CA TRP A 34 11.47 1.40 7.72
C TRP A 34 11.76 0.02 8.30
N ASN A 35 12.98 -0.51 8.06
CA ASN A 35 13.40 -1.81 8.55
C ASN A 35 13.32 -1.88 10.07
N ALA A 36 13.90 -0.91 10.78
CA ALA A 36 13.85 -0.85 12.24
C ALA A 36 12.40 -0.78 12.77
N GLY A 37 11.55 0.03 12.13
CA GLY A 37 10.14 0.15 12.52
C GLY A 37 9.34 -1.14 12.31
N ILE A 38 9.47 -1.76 11.13
CA ILE A 38 8.74 -3.00 10.83
C ILE A 38 9.27 -4.19 11.62
N SER A 39 10.56 -4.25 11.97
CA SER A 39 11.12 -5.28 12.86
C SER A 39 10.38 -5.29 14.20
N VAL A 40 10.25 -4.14 14.86
CA VAL A 40 9.56 -4.04 16.15
C VAL A 40 8.09 -4.42 16.03
N MET A 41 7.39 -3.93 15.01
CA MET A 41 5.98 -4.26 14.80
C MET A 41 5.76 -5.76 14.49
N TYR A 42 6.66 -6.36 13.72
CA TYR A 42 6.65 -7.78 13.38
C TYR A 42 6.89 -8.66 14.62
N GLU A 43 7.90 -8.32 15.42
CA GLU A 43 8.22 -9.02 16.67
C GLU A 43 7.04 -8.97 17.64
N GLN A 44 6.46 -7.79 17.88
CA GLN A 44 5.29 -7.64 18.76
C GLN A 44 4.07 -8.40 18.24
N CYS A 45 3.84 -8.42 16.93
CA CYS A 45 2.75 -9.19 16.31
C CYS A 45 2.92 -10.69 16.53
N ASN A 46 4.15 -11.21 16.42
CA ASN A 46 4.46 -12.61 16.70
C ASN A 46 4.35 -12.94 18.19
N GLU A 47 4.79 -12.05 19.07
CA GLU A 47 4.78 -12.24 20.53
C GLU A 47 3.35 -12.42 21.07
N VAL A 48 2.39 -11.62 20.58
CA VAL A 48 0.98 -11.77 20.99
C VAL A 48 0.29 -12.98 20.39
N GLY A 49 0.88 -13.57 19.34
CA GLY A 49 0.41 -14.79 18.69
C GLY A 49 -0.70 -14.60 17.64
N PRO A 50 -0.96 -15.65 16.83
CA PRO A 50 -1.80 -15.58 15.64
C PRO A 50 -3.30 -15.44 15.93
N SER A 51 -3.74 -15.62 17.18
CA SER A 51 -5.11 -15.34 17.61
C SER A 51 -5.35 -13.87 17.97
N ARG A 52 -4.28 -13.07 18.06
CA ARG A 52 -4.31 -11.67 18.51
C ARG A 52 -3.80 -10.71 17.45
N CYS A 53 -2.87 -11.13 16.60
CA CYS A 53 -2.36 -10.33 15.51
C CYS A 53 -2.36 -11.11 14.19
N LEU A 54 -2.99 -10.51 13.17
CA LEU A 54 -2.98 -11.02 11.80
C LEU A 54 -2.09 -10.13 10.92
N MET A 55 -1.07 -10.74 10.33
CA MET A 55 -0.24 -10.11 9.31
C MET A 55 -0.99 -10.11 7.97
N VAL A 56 -1.16 -8.92 7.39
CA VAL A 56 -1.86 -8.71 6.11
C VAL A 56 -0.91 -8.03 5.12
N ASN A 57 -0.50 -8.77 4.10
CA ASN A 57 0.33 -8.25 3.00
C ASN A 57 -0.52 -7.40 2.05
N TYR A 58 -0.12 -6.16 1.85
CA TYR A 58 -0.81 -5.19 1.00
C TYR A 58 -0.95 -5.70 -0.43
N GLU A 59 0.12 -6.28 -0.99
CA GLU A 59 0.15 -6.77 -2.35
C GLU A 59 -0.83 -7.93 -2.52
N GLN A 60 -0.91 -8.85 -1.55
CA GLN A 60 -1.91 -9.92 -1.57
C GLN A 60 -3.33 -9.39 -1.41
N LEU A 61 -3.54 -8.38 -0.55
CA LEU A 61 -4.84 -7.72 -0.39
C LEU A 61 -5.29 -7.01 -1.67
N VAL A 62 -4.36 -6.42 -2.41
CA VAL A 62 -4.64 -5.78 -3.70
C VAL A 62 -4.92 -6.81 -4.79
N LEU A 63 -4.09 -7.86 -4.88
CA LEU A 63 -4.20 -8.89 -5.91
C LEU A 63 -5.44 -9.78 -5.71
N HIS A 64 -5.78 -10.08 -4.46
CA HIS A 64 -6.82 -11.06 -4.08
C HIS A 64 -7.76 -10.53 -2.98
N PRO A 65 -8.47 -9.42 -3.20
CA PRO A 65 -9.18 -8.70 -2.14
C PRO A 65 -10.28 -9.55 -1.49
N GLU A 66 -11.03 -10.35 -2.23
CA GLU A 66 -12.07 -11.20 -1.64
C GLU A 66 -11.50 -12.28 -0.72
N ARG A 67 -10.43 -12.95 -1.16
CA ARG A 67 -9.76 -13.99 -0.37
C ARG A 67 -9.20 -13.41 0.93
N GLU A 68 -8.46 -12.30 0.82
CA GLU A 68 -7.82 -11.68 1.99
C GLU A 68 -8.85 -11.05 2.95
N MET A 69 -9.93 -10.45 2.43
CA MET A 69 -11.00 -9.90 3.28
C MET A 69 -11.80 -10.99 3.99
N LYS A 70 -12.06 -12.14 3.35
CA LYS A 70 -12.70 -13.28 4.03
C LYS A 70 -11.85 -13.77 5.19
N LYS A 71 -10.54 -13.98 4.96
CA LYS A 71 -9.59 -14.37 5.99
C LYS A 71 -9.53 -13.36 7.14
N LEU A 72 -9.52 -12.07 6.82
CA LEU A 72 -9.49 -10.99 7.81
C LEU A 72 -10.77 -10.95 8.66
N LEU A 73 -11.94 -11.03 8.03
CA LEU A 73 -13.22 -10.99 8.76
C LEU A 73 -13.44 -12.24 9.61
N GLU A 74 -13.00 -13.41 9.14
CA GLU A 74 -12.97 -14.64 9.93
C GLU A 74 -12.08 -14.51 11.17
N PHE A 75 -10.86 -13.96 11.00
CA PHE A 75 -9.96 -13.68 12.13
C PHE A 75 -10.57 -12.72 13.16
N LEU A 76 -11.36 -11.74 12.72
CA LEU A 76 -12.02 -10.77 13.60
C LEU A 76 -13.37 -11.27 14.14
N GLU A 77 -13.82 -12.47 13.78
CA GLU A 77 -15.15 -13.00 14.11
C GLU A 77 -16.31 -12.09 13.65
N VAL A 78 -16.13 -11.41 12.51
CA VAL A 78 -17.14 -10.53 11.90
C VAL A 78 -17.78 -11.23 10.70
N PRO A 79 -19.13 -11.24 10.57
CA PRO A 79 -19.79 -11.85 9.42
C PRO A 79 -19.35 -11.22 8.09
N TRP A 80 -19.20 -12.08 7.06
CA TRP A 80 -18.90 -11.62 5.71
C TRP A 80 -19.96 -10.66 5.18
N ASN A 81 -19.51 -9.58 4.54
CA ASN A 81 -20.35 -8.69 3.74
C ASN A 81 -19.59 -8.28 2.48
N SER A 82 -20.22 -8.39 1.31
CA SER A 82 -19.58 -8.05 0.03
C SER A 82 -19.24 -6.55 -0.10
N SER A 83 -19.83 -5.69 0.74
CA SER A 83 -19.54 -4.26 0.78
C SER A 83 -18.06 -3.93 0.99
N VAL A 84 -17.30 -4.82 1.64
CA VAL A 84 -15.85 -4.66 1.84
C VAL A 84 -15.05 -4.62 0.54
N LEU A 85 -15.62 -5.13 -0.56
CA LEU A 85 -15.01 -5.09 -1.89
C LEU A 85 -15.40 -3.85 -2.69
N HIS A 86 -16.25 -2.98 -2.13
CA HIS A 86 -16.86 -1.83 -2.81
C HIS A 86 -16.79 -0.55 -1.96
N HIS A 87 -15.69 -0.38 -1.21
CA HIS A 87 -15.50 0.76 -0.31
C HIS A 87 -15.66 2.11 -1.03
N GLU A 88 -15.27 2.20 -2.31
CA GLU A 88 -15.37 3.40 -3.14
C GLU A 88 -16.81 3.94 -3.30
N ALA A 89 -17.82 3.09 -3.10
CA ALA A 89 -19.25 3.43 -3.21
C ALA A 89 -19.86 3.93 -1.88
N LEU A 90 -19.14 3.74 -0.77
CA LEU A 90 -19.57 4.05 0.60
C LEU A 90 -18.93 5.33 1.16
N ILE A 91 -18.00 5.93 0.42
CA ILE A 91 -17.33 7.18 0.80
C ILE A 91 -18.34 8.32 0.90
N GLY A 92 -18.29 9.07 2.00
CA GLY A 92 -19.23 10.15 2.30
C GLY A 92 -20.60 9.68 2.80
N LYS A 93 -20.80 8.36 2.92
CA LYS A 93 -22.00 7.75 3.52
C LYS A 93 -21.60 7.03 4.82
N ASP A 94 -20.99 5.86 4.68
CA ASP A 94 -20.58 5.00 5.79
C ASP A 94 -19.06 5.09 6.04
N ILE A 95 -18.28 5.53 5.03
CA ILE A 95 -16.83 5.74 5.15
C ILE A 95 -16.55 7.25 5.16
N SER A 96 -16.01 7.73 6.28
CA SER A 96 -15.53 9.11 6.42
C SER A 96 -14.04 9.18 6.09
N LEU A 97 -13.65 10.14 5.24
CA LEU A 97 -12.25 10.39 4.88
C LEU A 97 -11.86 11.80 5.30
N SER A 98 -10.69 11.94 5.90
CA SER A 98 -10.11 13.26 6.17
C SER A 98 -9.54 13.86 4.89
N LYS A 99 -9.96 15.07 4.54
CA LYS A 99 -9.39 15.81 3.40
C LYS A 99 -7.90 16.14 3.56
N THR A 100 -7.38 16.14 4.79
CA THR A 100 -5.97 16.46 5.09
C THR A 100 -5.07 15.23 5.09
N GLU A 101 -5.62 14.03 5.14
CA GLU A 101 -4.83 12.80 5.10
C GLU A 101 -4.19 12.59 3.73
N ARG A 102 -2.95 12.08 3.73
CA ARG A 102 -2.18 11.91 2.51
C ARG A 102 -2.74 10.80 1.64
N SER A 103 -3.38 9.76 2.17
CA SER A 103 -3.87 8.62 1.37
C SER A 103 -5.26 8.83 0.76
N THR A 104 -5.93 9.96 1.05
CA THR A 104 -7.35 10.17 0.70
C THR A 104 -7.61 10.14 -0.80
N ASP A 105 -6.72 10.73 -1.61
CA ASP A 105 -6.80 10.72 -3.08
C ASP A 105 -6.73 9.31 -3.68
N GLN A 106 -6.09 8.38 -2.97
CA GLN A 106 -5.91 6.99 -3.39
C GLN A 106 -7.08 6.11 -2.93
N VAL A 107 -7.54 6.29 -1.68
CA VAL A 107 -8.64 5.52 -1.08
C VAL A 107 -9.99 5.81 -1.73
N VAL A 108 -10.14 6.93 -2.46
CA VAL A 108 -11.39 7.17 -3.21
C VAL A 108 -11.60 6.23 -4.40
N LYS A 109 -10.54 5.60 -4.89
CA LYS A 109 -10.57 4.71 -6.04
C LYS A 109 -10.80 3.26 -5.58
N PRO A 110 -11.44 2.41 -6.41
CA PRO A 110 -11.52 0.98 -6.14
C PRO A 110 -10.14 0.36 -5.96
N VAL A 111 -10.05 -0.80 -5.32
CA VAL A 111 -8.82 -1.60 -5.25
C VAL A 111 -8.29 -1.83 -6.68
N ASN A 112 -7.01 -1.50 -6.90
CA ASN A 112 -6.37 -1.46 -8.22
C ASN A 112 -4.86 -1.71 -8.13
N LEU A 113 -4.22 -1.91 -9.29
CA LEU A 113 -2.82 -2.36 -9.39
C LEU A 113 -1.79 -1.23 -9.47
N ASP A 114 -2.21 0.03 -9.62
CA ASP A 114 -1.32 1.15 -9.98
C ASP A 114 -0.15 1.32 -9.02
N ALA A 115 -0.34 1.00 -7.74
CA ALA A 115 0.64 1.26 -6.70
C ALA A 115 1.61 0.10 -6.45
N LEU A 116 1.44 -1.07 -7.07
CA LEU A 116 2.25 -2.25 -6.74
C LEU A 116 3.73 -2.04 -7.09
N THR A 117 4.02 -1.60 -8.32
CA THR A 117 5.39 -1.54 -8.86
C THR A 117 5.85 -0.12 -9.21
N LYS A 118 5.11 0.92 -8.81
CA LYS A 118 5.44 2.35 -9.02
C LYS A 118 6.82 2.78 -8.52
N TRP A 119 7.45 2.00 -7.65
CA TRP A 119 8.77 2.30 -7.08
C TRP A 119 9.93 1.80 -7.95
N VAL A 120 9.67 0.87 -8.87
CA VAL A 120 10.70 0.23 -9.68
C VAL A 120 11.37 1.27 -10.59
N GLY A 121 12.70 1.33 -10.54
CA GLY A 121 13.49 2.32 -11.28
C GLY A 121 13.66 3.67 -10.57
N HIS A 122 13.09 3.86 -9.37
CA HIS A 122 13.21 5.11 -8.60
C HIS A 122 14.17 5.03 -7.41
N ILE A 123 14.76 3.87 -7.15
CA ILE A 123 15.72 3.67 -6.05
C ILE A 123 17.14 3.84 -6.60
N PRO A 124 18.02 4.63 -5.95
CA PRO A 124 19.42 4.77 -6.36
C PRO A 124 20.15 3.42 -6.44
N GLU A 125 21.04 3.27 -7.43
CA GLU A 125 21.73 2.01 -7.71
C GLU A 125 22.57 1.50 -6.52
N ASP A 126 23.22 2.40 -5.76
CA ASP A 126 23.99 2.04 -4.57
C ASP A 126 23.10 1.46 -3.46
N VAL A 127 21.87 1.97 -3.34
CA VAL A 127 20.87 1.47 -2.38
C VAL A 127 20.32 0.12 -2.83
N VAL A 128 20.12 -0.07 -4.13
CA VAL A 128 19.71 -1.36 -4.70
C VAL A 128 20.79 -2.42 -4.47
N ALA A 129 22.06 -2.07 -4.68
CA ALA A 129 23.19 -2.99 -4.46
C ALA A 129 23.28 -3.47 -2.99
N ASP A 130 22.98 -2.59 -2.04
CA ASP A 130 23.05 -2.88 -0.60
C ASP A 130 21.70 -3.28 0.02
N MET A 131 20.66 -3.52 -0.78
CA MET A 131 19.26 -3.65 -0.32
C MET A 131 19.10 -4.68 0.81
N ALA A 132 19.68 -5.87 0.65
CA ALA A 132 19.61 -6.94 1.64
C ALA A 132 20.28 -6.56 2.98
N SER A 133 21.35 -5.77 2.94
CA SER A 133 22.03 -5.29 4.14
C SER A 133 21.29 -4.13 4.81
N ILE A 134 20.66 -3.25 4.02
CA ILE A 134 19.92 -2.09 4.55
C ILE A 134 18.61 -2.53 5.18
N ALA A 135 17.92 -3.47 4.53
CA ALA A 135 16.54 -3.84 4.85
C ALA A 135 16.35 -5.37 4.89
N PRO A 136 17.01 -6.09 5.82
CA PRO A 136 16.91 -7.54 5.94
C PRO A 136 15.47 -8.03 6.22
N MET A 137 14.58 -7.18 6.76
CA MET A 137 13.18 -7.53 6.95
C MET A 137 12.44 -7.77 5.63
N LEU A 138 12.95 -7.32 4.48
CA LEU A 138 12.36 -7.68 3.18
C LEU A 138 12.29 -9.20 3.04
N GLU A 139 13.40 -9.90 3.25
CA GLU A 139 13.46 -11.35 3.13
C GLU A 139 12.60 -12.05 4.18
N VAL A 140 12.66 -11.59 5.44
CA VAL A 140 11.83 -12.12 6.55
C VAL A 140 10.33 -12.03 6.23
N LEU A 141 9.91 -10.98 5.53
CA LEU A 141 8.52 -10.72 5.18
C LEU A 141 8.13 -11.32 3.82
N GLY A 142 9.02 -12.07 3.17
CA GLY A 142 8.77 -12.76 1.90
C GLY A 142 9.01 -11.93 0.64
N TYR A 143 9.70 -10.79 0.74
CA TYR A 143 10.13 -9.98 -0.40
C TYR A 143 11.59 -10.26 -0.73
N ASP A 144 11.86 -10.73 -1.95
CA ASP A 144 13.24 -10.89 -2.42
C ASP A 144 13.93 -9.51 -2.53
N PRO A 145 14.99 -9.24 -1.74
CA PRO A 145 15.68 -7.95 -1.75
C PRO A 145 16.49 -7.72 -3.04
N HIS A 146 16.79 -8.77 -3.81
CA HIS A 146 17.54 -8.71 -5.06
C HIS A 146 16.65 -8.61 -6.31
N ALA A 147 15.36 -8.99 -6.20
CA ALA A 147 14.42 -8.91 -7.31
C ALA A 147 13.95 -7.47 -7.59
N ASN A 148 14.25 -6.96 -8.79
CA ASN A 148 13.83 -5.64 -9.27
C ASN A 148 13.43 -5.75 -10.76
N PRO A 149 12.13 -5.86 -11.10
CA PRO A 149 10.95 -5.83 -10.22
C PRO A 149 10.74 -7.14 -9.45
N PRO A 150 10.06 -7.10 -8.29
CA PRO A 150 9.61 -8.31 -7.61
C PRO A 150 8.38 -8.91 -8.29
N ASN A 151 8.19 -10.22 -8.06
CA ASN A 151 6.97 -10.91 -8.44
C ASN A 151 6.03 -11.03 -7.23
N TYR A 152 5.02 -10.16 -7.16
CA TYR A 152 4.01 -10.20 -6.09
C TYR A 152 2.89 -11.24 -6.31
N GLY A 153 2.78 -11.81 -7.52
CA GLY A 153 1.71 -12.72 -7.90
C GLY A 153 0.85 -12.19 -9.06
N LYS A 154 -0.20 -12.93 -9.40
CA LYS A 154 -1.15 -12.59 -10.47
C LYS A 154 -2.46 -12.10 -9.85
N PRO A 155 -3.01 -10.96 -10.30
CA PRO A 155 -4.26 -10.44 -9.76
C PRO A 155 -5.49 -11.24 -10.17
N ASP A 156 -6.53 -11.20 -9.35
CA ASP A 156 -7.86 -11.67 -9.73
C ASP A 156 -8.44 -10.80 -10.87
N ASP A 157 -9.25 -11.41 -11.75
CA ASP A 157 -9.84 -10.74 -12.91
C ASP A 157 -10.63 -9.48 -12.54
N ILE A 158 -11.28 -9.46 -11.38
CA ILE A 158 -12.02 -8.31 -10.88
C ILE A 158 -11.12 -7.10 -10.65
N VAL A 159 -9.89 -7.31 -10.18
CA VAL A 159 -8.92 -6.24 -9.93
C VAL A 159 -8.35 -5.72 -11.24
N ILE A 160 -8.10 -6.60 -12.21
CA ILE A 160 -7.73 -6.21 -13.58
C ILE A 160 -8.81 -5.33 -14.18
N LYS A 161 -10.08 -5.74 -14.09
CA LYS A 161 -11.22 -4.99 -14.61
C LYS A 161 -11.35 -3.60 -13.94
N LYS A 162 -11.22 -3.53 -12.62
CA LYS A 162 -11.25 -2.27 -11.86
C LYS A 162 -10.10 -1.34 -12.24
N THR A 163 -8.90 -1.90 -12.42
CA THR A 163 -7.72 -1.11 -12.83
C THR A 163 -7.92 -0.53 -14.23
N LYS A 164 -8.43 -1.35 -15.17
CA LYS A 164 -8.76 -0.90 -16.52
C LYS A 164 -9.82 0.21 -16.51
N ASP A 165 -10.88 0.07 -15.71
CA ASP A 165 -11.90 1.10 -15.54
C ASP A 165 -11.31 2.43 -15.02
N ILE A 166 -10.38 2.36 -14.06
CA ILE A 166 -9.70 3.56 -13.54
C ILE A 166 -8.89 4.25 -14.64
N HIS A 167 -8.25 3.50 -15.54
CA HIS A 167 -7.49 4.07 -16.64
C HIS A 167 -8.41 4.65 -17.73
N GLU A 168 -9.48 3.94 -18.09
CA GLU A 168 -10.46 4.40 -19.09
C GLU A 168 -11.24 5.63 -18.61
N ASN A 169 -11.56 5.70 -17.31
CA ASN A 169 -12.33 6.76 -16.68
C ASN A 169 -11.47 7.66 -15.77
N GLY A 170 -10.18 7.81 -16.08
CA GLY A 170 -9.20 8.51 -15.23
C GLY A 170 -9.61 9.94 -14.86
N GLU A 171 -10.20 10.67 -15.80
CA GLU A 171 -10.72 12.04 -15.57
C GLU A 171 -11.86 12.09 -14.55
N GLU A 172 -12.74 11.08 -14.56
CA GLU A 172 -13.85 10.99 -13.59
C GLU A 172 -13.31 10.68 -12.19
N TRP A 173 -12.41 9.69 -12.09
CA TRP A 173 -11.76 9.34 -10.84
C TRP A 173 -10.92 10.50 -10.27
N TYR A 174 -10.25 11.25 -11.12
CA TYR A 174 -9.53 12.46 -10.73
C TYR A 174 -10.49 13.52 -10.15
N LYS A 175 -11.58 13.83 -10.85
CA LYS A 175 -12.60 14.79 -10.34
C LYS A 175 -13.17 14.34 -9.00
N LYS A 176 -13.46 13.05 -8.83
CA LYS A 176 -13.95 12.49 -7.56
C LYS A 176 -12.91 12.64 -6.45
N ALA A 177 -11.64 12.34 -6.71
CA ALA A 177 -10.55 12.52 -5.75
C ALA A 177 -10.38 13.99 -5.34
N VAL A 178 -10.38 14.90 -6.31
CA VAL A 178 -10.30 16.36 -6.06
C VAL A 178 -11.47 16.85 -5.21
N ALA A 179 -12.69 16.37 -5.47
CA ALA A 179 -13.85 16.74 -4.67
C ALA A 179 -13.74 16.33 -3.20
N VAL A 180 -13.13 15.16 -2.92
CA VAL A 180 -12.94 14.66 -1.55
C VAL A 180 -11.76 15.33 -0.85
N VAL A 181 -10.63 15.51 -1.55
CA VAL A 181 -9.40 16.10 -0.99
C VAL A 181 -9.50 17.63 -0.88
N ASN A 182 -10.31 18.25 -1.74
CA ASN A 182 -10.48 19.70 -1.84
C ASN A 182 -9.16 20.46 -2.10
N ASP A 183 -8.23 19.82 -2.81
CA ASP A 183 -6.96 20.39 -3.27
C ASP A 183 -6.43 19.60 -4.48
N PRO A 184 -6.55 20.15 -5.72
CA PRO A 184 -6.08 19.48 -6.92
C PRO A 184 -4.57 19.21 -6.96
N SER A 185 -3.77 19.99 -6.24
CA SER A 185 -2.30 19.82 -6.23
C SER A 185 -1.85 18.56 -5.48
N ARG A 186 -2.76 17.97 -4.70
CA ARG A 186 -2.53 16.78 -3.88
C ARG A 186 -3.10 15.49 -4.49
N VAL A 187 -3.64 15.56 -5.71
CA VAL A 187 -4.25 14.42 -6.40
C VAL A 187 -3.41 14.06 -7.62
N ASP A 188 -3.03 12.79 -7.72
CA ASP A 188 -2.36 12.27 -8.91
C ASP A 188 -3.26 12.47 -10.15
N LYS A 189 -2.72 13.16 -11.16
CA LYS A 189 -3.40 13.33 -12.46
C LYS A 189 -3.52 11.99 -13.17
N PRO A 190 -4.57 11.79 -13.98
CA PRO A 190 -4.65 10.63 -14.86
C PRO A 190 -3.49 10.65 -15.86
N VAL A 191 -3.03 9.45 -16.22
CA VAL A 191 -1.94 9.21 -17.19
C VAL A 191 -2.51 9.22 -18.60
#